data_AF-A0A259CCM4-F1
#
_entry.id   AF-A0A259CCM4-F1
#
_cell.length_a   1.000
_cell.length_b   1.000
_cell.length_c   1.000
_cell.angle_alpha   90.00
_cell.angle_beta   90.00
_cell.angle_gamma   90.00
#
_symmetry.space_group_name_H-M   'P 1'
#
loop_
_entity.id
_entity.type
_entity.pdbx_description
1 polymer ?
#
loop_
_entity_poly.entity_id
_entity_poly.type
_entity_poly.pdbx_seq_one_letter_code
_entity_poly.pdbx_strand_id
1 'polypeptide(L)'
;MSIKQSIQKILIQEDLNFLLTNRIPRNTLTRFIGWFSQIENPLIAHISIKIWQFFSALDLSEAKSSQFKSMHACFTRELKPGARPINQDLNTLNSPCDAIIGAFGQVKDGQIFQAKG
;
A
#
# COMPACT_ATOMS: atom_id res chain seq x y z
N MET A 1 -13.50 20.49 -10.31
CA MET A 1 -12.74 19.61 -9.39
C MET A 1 -13.38 18.24 -9.40
N SER A 2 -12.60 17.18 -9.62
CA SER A 2 -13.10 15.80 -9.48
C SER A 2 -13.46 15.53 -8.01
N ILE A 3 -14.51 14.75 -7.74
CA ILE A 3 -14.92 14.34 -6.38
C ILE A 3 -13.72 13.79 -5.58
N LYS A 4 -12.81 13.07 -6.27
CA LYS A 4 -11.56 12.57 -5.70
C LYS A 4 -10.66 13.69 -5.16
N GLN A 5 -10.52 14.80 -5.89
CA GLN A 5 -9.70 15.95 -5.49
C GLN A 5 -10.30 16.68 -4.29
N SER A 6 -11.62 16.80 -4.22
CA SER A 6 -12.31 17.43 -3.09
C SER A 6 -12.15 16.61 -1.81
N ILE A 7 -12.30 15.28 -1.88
CA ILE A 7 -12.10 14.38 -0.74
C ILE A 7 -10.64 14.42 -0.27
N GLN A 8 -9.68 14.38 -1.21
CA GLN A 8 -8.25 14.49 -0.87
C GLN A 8 -7.94 15.80 -0.15
N LYS A 9 -8.49 16.93 -0.61
CA LYS A 9 -8.27 18.23 0.02
C LYS A 9 -8.76 18.27 1.48
N ILE A 10 -9.88 17.61 1.78
CA ILE A 10 -10.42 17.51 3.14
C ILE A 10 -9.54 16.59 4.01
N LEU A 11 -9.12 15.43 3.50
CA LEU A 11 -8.29 14.46 4.24
C LEU A 11 -6.86 14.94 4.50
N ILE A 12 -6.35 15.85 3.66
CA ILE A 12 -5.02 16.46 3.80
C ILE A 12 -5.03 17.64 4.79
N GLN A 13 -6.21 18.06 5.28
CA GLN A 13 -6.27 19.02 6.37
C GLN A 13 -5.56 18.44 7.61
N GLU A 14 -4.48 19.10 8.03
CA GLU A 14 -3.54 18.58 9.03
C GLU A 14 -4.22 18.28 10.37
N ASP A 15 -5.08 19.18 10.87
CA ASP A 15 -5.79 18.98 12.14
C ASP A 15 -6.74 17.77 12.10
N LEU A 16 -7.48 17.63 11.00
CA LEU A 16 -8.41 16.52 10.80
C LEU A 16 -7.63 15.20 10.72
N ASN A 17 -6.56 15.19 9.92
CA ASN A 17 -5.69 14.03 9.76
C ASN A 17 -5.04 13.63 11.09
N PHE A 18 -4.51 14.62 11.83
CA PHE A 18 -3.89 14.42 13.13
C PHE A 18 -4.88 13.83 14.15
N LEU A 19 -6.07 14.41 14.26
CA LEU A 19 -7.09 13.92 15.19
C LEU A 19 -7.54 12.50 14.84
N LEU A 20 -7.83 12.23 13.57
CA LEU A 20 -8.24 10.90 13.12
C LEU A 20 -7.13 9.88 13.34
N THR A 21 -5.91 10.15 12.89
CA THR A 21 -4.81 9.16 12.93
C THR A 21 -4.26 8.92 14.34
N ASN A 22 -4.35 9.89 15.26
CA ASN A 22 -3.83 9.74 16.63
C ASN A 22 -4.87 9.29 17.66
N ARG A 23 -6.17 9.39 17.38
CA ARG A 23 -7.22 8.96 18.34
C ARG A 23 -7.84 7.60 18.01
N ILE A 24 -7.59 7.03 16.84
CA ILE A 24 -8.08 5.71 16.48
C ILE A 24 -7.36 4.61 17.29
N PRO A 25 -8.07 3.59 17.79
CA PRO A 25 -7.46 2.42 18.43
C PRO A 25 -6.75 1.55 17.38
N ARG A 26 -5.53 1.95 17.00
CA ARG A 26 -4.78 1.40 15.86
C ARG A 26 -4.72 -0.12 15.87
N ASN A 27 -4.41 -0.75 17.01
CA ASN A 27 -4.31 -2.20 17.11
C ASN A 27 -5.64 -2.91 16.80
N THR A 28 -6.74 -2.43 17.36
CA THR A 28 -8.07 -3.01 17.13
C THR A 28 -8.49 -2.83 15.68
N LEU A 29 -8.27 -1.64 15.12
CA LEU A 29 -8.59 -1.37 13.71
C LEU A 29 -7.76 -2.24 12.77
N THR A 30 -6.45 -2.36 13.01
CA THR A 30 -5.57 -3.24 12.20
C THR A 30 -6.04 -4.68 12.22
N ARG A 31 -6.41 -5.21 13.41
CA ARG A 31 -6.95 -6.58 13.52
C ARG A 31 -8.28 -6.73 12.79
N PHE A 32 -9.16 -5.74 12.92
CA PHE A 32 -10.43 -5.73 12.21
C PHE A 32 -10.25 -5.72 10.69
N ILE A 33 -9.40 -4.84 10.16
CA ILE A 33 -9.10 -4.79 8.72
C ILE A 33 -8.41 -6.07 8.25
N GLY A 34 -7.53 -6.66 9.06
CA GLY A 34 -6.94 -7.96 8.80
C GLY A 34 -8.01 -9.04 8.57
N TRP A 35 -8.94 -9.20 9.51
CA TRP A 35 -10.06 -10.12 9.40
C TRP A 35 -10.97 -9.78 8.21
N PHE A 36 -11.39 -8.52 8.06
CA PHE A 36 -12.28 -8.05 7.00
C PHE A 36 -11.68 -8.31 5.60
N SER A 37 -10.37 -8.08 5.44
CA SER A 37 -9.70 -8.27 4.16
C SER A 37 -9.73 -9.71 3.64
N GLN A 38 -9.90 -10.69 4.55
CA GLN A 38 -9.91 -12.13 4.23
C GLN A 38 -11.30 -12.66 3.86
N ILE A 39 -12.36 -11.85 3.96
CA ILE A 39 -13.72 -12.27 3.62
C ILE A 39 -13.80 -12.64 2.13
N GLU A 40 -14.20 -13.88 1.83
CA GLU A 40 -14.28 -14.42 0.46
C GLU A 40 -15.65 -14.21 -0.24
N ASN A 41 -16.47 -13.28 0.26
CA ASN A 41 -17.72 -12.94 -0.41
C ASN A 41 -17.42 -12.11 -1.69
N PRO A 42 -17.87 -12.54 -2.88
CA PRO A 42 -17.52 -11.87 -4.15
C PRO A 42 -17.91 -10.39 -4.21
N LEU A 43 -19.05 -10.01 -3.64
CA LEU A 43 -19.52 -8.63 -3.62
C LEU A 43 -18.63 -7.78 -2.71
N ILE A 44 -18.33 -8.28 -1.51
CA ILE A 44 -17.47 -7.59 -0.53
C ILE A 44 -16.06 -7.42 -1.11
N ALA A 45 -15.49 -8.48 -1.69
CA ALA A 45 -14.17 -8.44 -2.31
C ALA A 45 -14.12 -7.43 -3.47
N HIS A 46 -15.09 -7.49 -4.40
CA HIS A 46 -15.12 -6.59 -5.55
C HIS A 46 -15.25 -5.12 -5.14
N ILE A 47 -16.19 -4.80 -4.24
CA ILE A 47 -16.40 -3.43 -3.76
C ILE A 47 -15.16 -2.93 -3.03
N SER A 48 -14.57 -3.75 -2.14
CA SER A 48 -13.38 -3.35 -1.37
C SER A 48 -12.20 -3.05 -2.28
N ILE A 49 -11.96 -3.88 -3.31
CA ILE A 49 -10.88 -3.66 -4.29
C ILE A 49 -11.16 -2.40 -5.11
N LYS A 50 -12.41 -2.16 -5.54
CA LYS A 50 -12.78 -0.94 -6.29
C LYS A 50 -12.58 0.34 -5.47
N ILE A 51 -12.97 0.31 -4.19
CA ILE A 51 -12.71 1.42 -3.26
C ILE A 51 -11.20 1.63 -3.12
N TRP A 52 -10.42 0.56 -2.97
CA TRP A 52 -8.96 0.66 -2.87
C TRP A 52 -8.33 1.26 -4.13
N GLN A 53 -8.76 0.85 -5.34
CA GLN A 53 -8.34 1.45 -6.61
C GLN A 53 -8.71 2.93 -6.72
N PHE A 54 -9.85 3.34 -6.15
CA PHE A 54 -10.28 4.74 -6.19
C PHE A 54 -9.33 5.65 -5.38
N PHE A 55 -8.90 5.20 -4.20
CA PHE A 55 -8.06 5.99 -3.29
C PHE A 55 -6.56 5.83 -3.48
N SER A 56 -6.10 4.79 -4.18
CA SER A 56 -4.67 4.49 -4.37
C SER A 56 -4.24 4.49 -5.84
N ALA A 57 -2.94 4.28 -6.08
CA ALA A 57 -2.39 4.02 -7.40
C ALA A 57 -2.31 2.52 -7.72
N LEU A 58 -3.22 1.71 -7.16
CA LEU A 58 -3.23 0.26 -7.37
C LEU A 58 -3.43 -0.07 -8.86
N ASP A 59 -2.36 -0.53 -9.49
CA ASP A 59 -2.40 -1.12 -10.82
C ASP A 59 -2.48 -2.65 -10.75
N LEU A 60 -3.48 -3.19 -11.46
CA LEU A 60 -3.74 -4.63 -11.59
C LEU A 60 -3.35 -5.15 -12.99
N SER A 61 -2.83 -4.30 -13.87
CA SER A 61 -2.39 -4.68 -15.22
C SER A 61 -1.24 -5.70 -15.20
N GLU A 62 -0.39 -5.64 -14.18
CA GLU A 62 0.75 -6.55 -13.96
C GLU A 62 0.40 -7.80 -13.16
N ALA A 63 -0.84 -7.91 -12.66
CA ALA A 63 -1.27 -9.07 -11.89
C ALA A 63 -1.39 -10.30 -12.80
N LYS A 64 -0.99 -11.47 -12.29
CA LYS A 64 -1.14 -12.76 -12.99
C LYS A 64 -2.61 -13.18 -13.10
N SER A 65 -3.41 -12.90 -12.07
CA SER A 65 -4.86 -13.14 -12.05
C SER A 65 -5.62 -11.82 -12.12
N SER A 66 -6.77 -11.81 -12.80
CA SER A 66 -7.71 -10.69 -12.83
C SER A 66 -8.87 -10.84 -11.84
N GLN A 67 -8.99 -11.99 -11.19
CA GLN A 67 -10.04 -12.31 -10.23
C GLN A 67 -9.44 -12.63 -8.87
N PHE A 68 -10.02 -12.05 -7.82
CA PHE A 68 -9.57 -12.21 -6.44
C PHE A 68 -10.76 -12.59 -5.56
N LYS A 69 -10.59 -13.64 -4.75
CA LYS A 69 -11.64 -14.11 -3.82
C LYS A 69 -11.88 -13.12 -2.68
N SER A 70 -10.85 -12.37 -2.28
CA SER A 70 -10.87 -11.43 -1.17
C SER A 70 -9.94 -10.24 -1.44
N MET A 71 -10.08 -9.17 -0.65
CA MET A 71 -9.15 -8.03 -0.71
C MET A 71 -7.72 -8.48 -0.36
N HIS A 72 -7.57 -9.39 0.59
CA HIS A 72 -6.29 -9.95 0.99
C HIS A 72 -5.59 -10.67 -0.17
N ALA A 73 -6.34 -11.49 -0.93
CA ALA A 73 -5.80 -12.18 -2.11
C ALA A 73 -5.34 -11.20 -3.20
N CYS A 74 -5.99 -10.03 -3.33
CA CYS A 74 -5.55 -8.95 -4.22
C CYS A 74 -4.28 -8.25 -3.68
N PHE A 75 -4.18 -8.06 -2.37
CA PHE A 75 -3.03 -7.44 -1.73
C PHE A 75 -1.74 -8.24 -1.92
N THR A 76 -1.79 -9.56 -1.75
CA THR A 76 -0.64 -10.47 -1.92
C THR A 76 -0.58 -11.09 -3.33
N ARG A 77 -1.18 -10.44 -4.34
CA ARG A 77 -1.28 -10.99 -5.70
C ARG A 77 0.09 -11.31 -6.29
N GLU A 78 0.16 -12.41 -7.03
CA GLU A 78 1.31 -12.70 -7.88
C GLU A 78 1.36 -11.75 -9.08
N LEU A 79 2.57 -11.30 -9.42
CA LEU A 79 2.83 -10.57 -10.66
C LEU A 79 3.03 -11.54 -11.82
N LYS A 80 2.85 -11.04 -13.05
CA LYS A 80 3.14 -11.78 -14.28
C LYS A 80 4.61 -12.22 -14.31
N PRO A 81 4.91 -13.44 -14.81
CA PRO A 81 6.29 -13.85 -15.05
C PRO A 81 7.03 -12.82 -15.91
N GLY A 82 8.27 -12.49 -15.52
CA GLY A 82 9.09 -11.51 -16.23
C GLY A 82 8.76 -10.03 -15.96
N ALA A 83 7.74 -9.71 -15.14
CA ALA A 83 7.42 -8.32 -14.80
C ALA A 83 8.54 -7.60 -14.01
N ARG A 84 9.37 -8.37 -13.29
CA ARG A 84 10.52 -7.89 -12.51
C ARG A 84 11.72 -8.79 -12.78
N PRO A 85 12.49 -8.57 -13.86
CA PRO A 85 13.70 -9.34 -14.13
C PRO A 85 14.75 -9.07 -13.05
N ILE A 86 15.37 -10.13 -12.52
CA ILE A 86 16.41 -10.03 -11.50
C ILE A 86 17.78 -9.94 -12.17
N ASN A 87 18.57 -8.92 -11.80
CA ASN A 87 19.95 -8.82 -12.25
C ASN A 87 20.78 -9.94 -11.60
N GLN A 88 21.53 -10.68 -12.43
CA GLN A 88 22.36 -11.82 -12.02
C GLN A 88 23.80 -11.44 -11.68
N ASP A 89 24.20 -10.17 -11.88
CA ASP A 89 25.53 -9.70 -11.50
C ASP A 89 25.71 -9.78 -9.97
N LEU A 90 26.73 -10.53 -9.55
CA LEU A 90 27.07 -10.75 -8.15
C LEU A 90 27.58 -9.48 -7.45
N ASN A 91 28.00 -8.47 -8.21
CA ASN A 91 28.48 -7.19 -7.66
C ASN A 91 27.37 -6.12 -7.57
N THR A 92 26.14 -6.46 -7.97
CA THR A 92 25.01 -5.54 -7.97
C THR A 92 23.95 -5.99 -6.97
N LEU A 93 23.43 -5.05 -6.18
CA LEU A 93 22.27 -5.30 -5.33
C LEU A 93 20.98 -5.00 -6.11
N ASN A 94 20.04 -5.94 -6.09
CA ASN A 94 18.69 -5.72 -6.59
C ASN A 94 17.82 -5.03 -5.54
N SER A 95 16.86 -4.22 -5.98
CA SER A 95 15.83 -3.70 -5.06
C SER A 95 15.02 -4.86 -4.47
N PRO A 96 14.75 -4.87 -3.15
CA PRO A 96 14.00 -5.95 -2.52
C PRO A 96 12.50 -5.85 -2.78
N CYS A 97 11.99 -4.69 -3.19
CA CYS A 97 10.56 -4.45 -3.39
C CYS A 97 10.26 -3.28 -4.35
N ASP A 98 9.00 -3.20 -4.76
CA ASP A 98 8.45 -2.07 -5.50
C ASP A 98 8.09 -0.94 -4.51
N ALA A 99 8.93 0.10 -4.43
CA ALA A 99 8.74 1.20 -3.49
C ALA A 99 9.47 2.47 -3.95
N ILE A 100 9.25 3.56 -3.20
CA ILE A 100 10.00 4.82 -3.33
C ILE A 100 11.03 4.87 -2.20
N ILE A 101 12.26 5.30 -2.51
CA ILE A 101 13.31 5.52 -1.51
C ILE A 101 12.95 6.75 -0.68
N GLY A 102 12.60 6.55 0.59
CA GLY A 102 12.29 7.65 1.51
C GLY A 102 13.53 8.36 2.06
N ALA A 103 14.58 7.61 2.38
CA ALA A 103 15.88 8.12 2.80
C ALA A 103 16.97 7.09 2.46
N PHE A 104 18.17 7.55 2.14
CA PHE A 104 19.35 6.71 1.92
C PHE A 104 20.61 7.42 2.40
N GLY A 105 21.61 6.69 2.86
CA GLY A 105 22.85 7.27 3.32
C GLY A 105 23.67 6.33 4.20
N GLN A 106 24.81 6.83 4.67
CA GLN A 106 25.69 6.10 5.57
C GLN A 106 25.16 6.17 7.00
N VAL A 107 25.13 5.03 7.69
CA VAL A 107 24.90 4.98 9.14
C VAL A 107 26.18 5.44 9.84
N LYS A 108 26.11 6.49 10.65
CA LYS A 108 27.24 7.02 11.42
C LYS A 108 26.89 7.02 12.89
N ASP A 109 27.76 6.46 13.73
CA ASP A 109 27.56 6.43 15.19
C ASP A 109 26.20 5.86 15.62
N GLY A 110 25.70 4.85 14.90
CA GLY A 110 24.39 4.24 15.14
C GLY A 110 23.19 5.11 14.76
N GLN A 111 23.41 6.26 14.13
CA GLN A 111 22.37 7.18 13.70
C GLN A 111 22.00 6.95 12.24
N ILE A 112 20.70 7.08 11.97
CA ILE A 112 20.12 7.05 10.63
C ILE A 112 19.35 8.34 10.38
N PHE A 113 19.34 8.80 9.13
CA PHE A 113 18.50 9.91 8.73
C PHE A 113 17.08 9.40 8.48
N GLN A 114 16.15 9.81 9.34
CA GLN A 114 14.72 9.66 9.08
C GLN A 114 14.20 11.03 8.64
N ALA A 115 13.86 11.17 7.36
CA ALA A 115 13.23 12.38 6.87
C ALA A 115 11.80 12.47 7.43
N LYS A 116 11.68 13.07 8.62
CA LYS A 116 10.53 13.82 9.11
C LYS A 116 11.00 14.74 10.24
N GLY A 117 11.47 15.92 9.85
CA GLY A 117 11.40 17.13 10.66
C GLY A 117 10.21 17.94 10.16
#